data_AF-A0A2E2KGK1-F1
#
_entry.id   AF-A0A2E2KGK1-F1
#
_cell.length_a   1.000
_cell.length_b   1.000
_cell.length_c   1.000
_cell.angle_alpha   90.00
_cell.angle_beta   90.00
_cell.angle_gamma   90.00
#
_symmetry.space_group_name_H-M   'P 1'
#
loop_
_entity.id
_entity.type
_entity.pdbx_description
1 polymer ?
#
loop_
_entity_poly.entity_id
_entity_poly.type
_entity_poly.pdbx_seq_one_letter_code
_entity_poly.pdbx_strand_id
1 'polypeptide(L)'
;MVLFFAGCTGTGSKSENAKKNQAFDAYSRLGFEYLQSGDTVGAKQSFLRALEINGSYAEANNGLALAFQLEGDDVLAEQYYRKAISMAPESAMIHNNFGAFLFSKGRYDEACQELARATEDPFYNRRAQAFENLGRCYRLLQRNEAAKHAFQRALQVTSTRPVSLVELSELLLLENNYDESEKTFERFLTLVEKRRVEHYAKSLWVGIRLARHNAEATRAATFALILKNLYPNSIEYREYEESAR
;
A
#
# COMPACT_ATOMS: atom_id res chain seq x y z
N MET A 1 -67.22 -19.86 27.09
CA MET A 1 -66.27 -18.73 26.99
C MET A 1 -65.00 -19.26 26.35
N VAL A 2 -64.89 -19.15 25.02
CA VAL A 2 -63.74 -19.66 24.27
C VAL A 2 -62.70 -18.54 24.19
N LEU A 3 -61.59 -18.69 24.91
CA LEU A 3 -60.41 -17.85 24.75
C LEU A 3 -59.62 -18.33 23.51
N PHE A 4 -59.60 -17.52 22.46
CA PHE A 4 -58.62 -17.65 21.38
C PHE A 4 -57.34 -16.94 21.81
N PHE A 5 -56.26 -17.70 22.01
CA PHE A 5 -54.91 -17.15 22.07
C PHE A 5 -54.45 -16.78 20.66
N ALA A 6 -54.27 -15.49 20.42
CA ALA A 6 -53.68 -14.96 19.20
C ALA A 6 -52.20 -15.39 19.09
N GLY A 7 -51.85 -16.04 17.99
CA GLY A 7 -50.49 -16.46 17.68
C GLY A 7 -49.58 -15.27 17.39
N CYS A 8 -48.39 -15.28 18.01
CA CYS A 8 -47.35 -14.29 17.79
C CYS A 8 -46.81 -14.31 16.35
N THR A 9 -46.86 -13.16 15.69
CA THR A 9 -46.28 -12.87 14.36
C THR A 9 -44.75 -12.73 14.45
N GLY A 10 -44.03 -13.86 14.58
CA GLY A 10 -42.56 -13.88 14.66
C GLY A 10 -41.84 -14.15 13.33
N THR A 11 -42.57 -14.48 12.26
CA THR A 11 -42.00 -14.99 10.99
C THR A 11 -41.76 -13.90 9.94
N GLY A 12 -42.52 -12.80 9.96
CA GLY A 12 -42.40 -11.70 9.00
C GLY A 12 -41.11 -10.87 9.14
N SER A 13 -40.75 -10.44 10.36
CA SER A 13 -39.57 -9.59 10.56
C SER A 13 -38.25 -10.32 10.34
N LYS A 14 -38.18 -11.63 10.63
CA LYS A 14 -37.01 -12.46 10.36
C LYS A 14 -36.74 -12.60 8.85
N SER A 15 -37.80 -12.76 8.04
CA SER A 15 -37.68 -12.84 6.59
C SER A 15 -37.27 -11.50 5.96
N GLU A 16 -37.80 -10.38 6.47
CA GLU A 16 -37.45 -9.05 5.97
C GLU A 16 -35.99 -8.67 6.31
N ASN A 17 -35.53 -8.96 7.52
CA ASN A 17 -34.14 -8.73 7.92
C ASN A 17 -33.16 -9.58 7.11
N ALA A 18 -33.52 -10.84 6.82
CA ALA A 18 -32.70 -11.69 5.95
C ALA A 18 -32.55 -11.11 4.54
N LYS A 19 -33.62 -10.55 3.97
CA LYS A 19 -33.58 -9.88 2.66
C LYS A 19 -32.73 -8.62 2.68
N LYS A 20 -32.81 -7.80 3.74
CA LYS A 20 -31.98 -6.60 3.91
C LYS A 20 -30.49 -6.96 3.99
N ASN A 21 -30.14 -7.98 4.77
CA ASN A 21 -28.77 -8.46 4.88
C ASN A 21 -28.24 -8.98 3.53
N GLN A 22 -29.04 -9.77 2.81
CA GLN A 22 -28.67 -10.26 1.49
C GLN A 22 -28.48 -9.12 0.47
N ALA A 23 -29.35 -8.11 0.49
CA ALA A 23 -29.22 -6.93 -0.35
C ALA A 23 -27.95 -6.12 0.00
N PHE A 24 -27.67 -5.94 1.29
CA PHE A 24 -26.45 -5.30 1.77
C PHE A 24 -25.20 -6.02 1.27
N ASP A 25 -25.13 -7.34 1.42
CA ASP A 25 -24.00 -8.14 0.96
C ASP A 25 -23.83 -8.04 -0.57
N ALA A 26 -24.94 -8.08 -1.31
CA ALA A 26 -24.93 -7.96 -2.76
C ALA A 26 -24.42 -6.60 -3.24
N TYR A 27 -24.93 -5.50 -2.66
CA TYR A 27 -24.48 -4.15 -2.99
C TYR A 27 -23.03 -3.90 -2.60
N SER A 28 -22.60 -4.40 -1.43
CA SER A 28 -21.20 -4.31 -0.99
C SER A 28 -20.27 -5.01 -1.97
N ARG A 29 -20.60 -6.24 -2.36
CA ARG A 29 -19.82 -7.02 -3.33
C ARG A 29 -19.77 -6.34 -4.70
N LEU A 30 -20.91 -5.91 -5.24
CA LEU A 30 -20.96 -5.18 -6.51
C LEU A 30 -20.11 -3.92 -6.48
N GLY A 31 -20.15 -3.15 -5.37
CA GLY A 31 -19.32 -1.97 -5.20
C GLY A 31 -17.82 -2.25 -5.37
N PHE A 32 -17.33 -3.34 -4.76
CA PHE A 32 -15.93 -3.76 -4.91
C PHE A 32 -15.61 -4.33 -6.29
N GLU A 33 -16.53 -5.07 -6.91
CA GLU A 33 -16.35 -5.58 -8.28
C GLU A 33 -16.23 -4.42 -9.29
N TYR A 34 -17.10 -3.40 -9.17
CA TYR A 34 -17.04 -2.20 -9.99
C TYR A 34 -15.77 -1.38 -9.76
N LEU A 35 -15.29 -1.26 -8.51
CA LEU A 35 -13.99 -0.63 -8.25
C LEU A 35 -12.84 -1.37 -8.95
N GLN A 36 -12.86 -2.70 -8.92
CA GLN A 36 -11.82 -3.51 -9.57
C GLN A 36 -11.84 -3.37 -11.09
N SER A 37 -13.01 -3.17 -11.69
CA SER A 37 -13.14 -2.91 -13.14
C SER A 37 -12.92 -1.44 -13.53
N GLY A 38 -12.80 -0.53 -12.56
CA GLY A 38 -12.65 0.91 -12.78
C GLY A 38 -13.97 1.64 -13.07
N ASP A 39 -15.12 0.98 -12.96
CA ASP A 39 -16.44 1.63 -13.07
C ASP A 39 -16.77 2.37 -11.77
N THR A 40 -16.31 3.61 -11.68
CA THR A 40 -16.50 4.45 -10.49
C THR A 40 -17.98 4.80 -10.27
N VAL A 41 -18.80 4.86 -11.33
CA VAL A 41 -20.23 5.17 -11.24
C VAL A 41 -20.98 4.00 -10.62
N GLY A 42 -20.80 2.79 -11.16
CA GLY A 42 -21.40 1.56 -10.63
C GLY A 42 -20.97 1.28 -9.20
N ALA A 43 -19.69 1.54 -8.88
CA ALA A 43 -19.16 1.42 -7.53
C ALA A 43 -19.87 2.36 -6.55
N LYS A 44 -19.94 3.66 -6.88
CA LYS A 44 -20.58 4.66 -6.01
C LYS A 44 -22.05 4.35 -5.77
N GLN A 45 -22.80 4.01 -6.81
CA GLN A 45 -24.21 3.64 -6.66
C GLN A 45 -24.39 2.44 -5.74
N SER A 46 -23.57 1.40 -5.93
CA SER A 46 -23.64 0.18 -5.12
C SER A 46 -23.30 0.44 -3.65
N PHE A 47 -22.24 1.19 -3.36
CA PHE A 47 -21.89 1.54 -1.98
C PHE A 47 -22.92 2.44 -1.30
N LEU A 48 -23.52 3.40 -2.02
CA LEU A 48 -24.61 4.22 -1.49
C LEU A 48 -25.82 3.35 -1.11
N ARG A 49 -26.18 2.35 -1.93
CA ARG A 49 -27.24 1.39 -1.57
C ARG A 49 -26.89 0.51 -0.38
N ALA A 50 -25.63 0.11 -0.22
CA ALA A 50 -25.19 -0.58 0.98
C ALA A 50 -25.33 0.30 2.23
N LEU A 51 -24.99 1.60 2.11
CA LEU A 51 -25.11 2.58 3.18
C LEU A 51 -26.57 2.95 3.53
N GLU A 52 -27.49 2.88 2.57
CA GLU A 52 -28.94 2.99 2.85
C GLU A 52 -29.43 1.91 3.81
N ILE A 53 -28.82 0.71 3.77
CA ILE A 53 -29.17 -0.42 4.65
C ILE A 53 -28.37 -0.36 5.96
N ASN A 54 -27.07 -0.06 5.89
CA ASN A 54 -26.18 0.07 7.04
C ASN A 54 -25.34 1.35 6.93
N GLY A 55 -25.83 2.44 7.54
CA GLY A 55 -25.19 3.75 7.47
C GLY A 55 -23.80 3.85 8.10
N SER A 56 -23.41 2.89 8.95
CA SER A 56 -22.10 2.84 9.61
C SER A 56 -21.12 1.88 8.92
N TYR A 57 -21.40 1.44 7.69
CA TYR A 57 -20.50 0.52 6.98
C TYR A 57 -19.21 1.23 6.53
N ALA A 58 -18.12 0.98 7.26
CA ALA A 58 -16.84 1.66 7.07
C ALA A 58 -16.23 1.33 5.69
N GLU A 59 -16.32 0.07 5.26
CA GLU A 59 -15.72 -0.39 4.02
C GLU A 59 -16.42 0.18 2.78
N ALA A 60 -17.74 0.44 2.83
CA ALA A 60 -18.43 1.18 1.78
C ALA A 60 -17.96 2.65 1.70
N ASN A 61 -17.75 3.31 2.84
CA ASN A 61 -17.17 4.66 2.84
C ASN A 61 -15.75 4.66 2.28
N ASN A 62 -14.92 3.68 2.63
CA ASN A 62 -13.59 3.51 2.03
C ASN A 62 -13.69 3.22 0.51
N GLY A 63 -14.67 2.43 0.09
CA GLY A 63 -14.94 2.17 -1.33
C GLY A 63 -15.33 3.44 -2.10
N LEU A 64 -16.19 4.29 -1.52
CA LEU A 64 -16.52 5.60 -2.07
C LEU A 64 -15.28 6.51 -2.17
N ALA A 65 -14.44 6.53 -1.14
CA ALA A 65 -13.20 7.29 -1.14
C ALA A 65 -12.27 6.89 -2.30
N LEU A 66 -12.09 5.58 -2.51
CA LEU A 66 -11.33 5.03 -3.63
C LEU A 66 -11.94 5.41 -4.98
N ALA A 67 -13.26 5.36 -5.13
CA ALA A 67 -13.95 5.74 -6.37
C ALA A 67 -13.73 7.22 -6.72
N PHE A 68 -13.87 8.13 -5.74
CA PHE A 68 -13.61 9.55 -5.95
C PHE A 68 -12.12 9.85 -6.21
N GLN A 69 -11.21 9.11 -5.55
CA GLN A 69 -9.79 9.21 -5.83
C GLN A 69 -9.46 8.83 -7.28
N LEU A 70 -10.09 7.77 -7.82
CA LEU A 70 -9.92 7.38 -9.23
C LEU A 70 -10.44 8.44 -10.21
N GLU A 71 -11.46 9.20 -9.82
CA GLU A 71 -12.00 10.33 -10.60
C GLU A 71 -11.19 11.62 -10.44
N GLY A 72 -10.23 11.66 -9.51
CA GLY A 72 -9.45 12.85 -9.17
C GLY A 72 -10.19 13.86 -8.29
N ASP A 73 -11.34 13.51 -7.72
CA ASP A 73 -12.04 14.34 -6.74
C ASP A 73 -11.44 14.12 -5.34
N ASP A 74 -10.32 14.79 -5.09
CA ASP A 74 -9.55 14.65 -3.86
C ASP A 74 -10.34 15.08 -2.61
N VAL A 75 -11.24 16.07 -2.76
CA VAL A 75 -12.02 16.62 -1.63
C VAL A 75 -13.02 15.58 -1.14
N LEU A 76 -13.78 14.98 -2.07
CA LEU A 76 -14.70 13.92 -1.71
C LEU A 76 -13.96 12.66 -1.26
N ALA A 77 -12.85 12.29 -1.91
CA ALA A 77 -12.03 11.17 -1.49
C ALA A 77 -11.60 11.29 -0.02
N GLU A 78 -11.03 12.43 0.37
CA GLU A 78 -10.64 12.67 1.76
C GLU A 78 -11.83 12.66 2.72
N GLN A 79 -12.95 13.27 2.34
CA GLN A 79 -14.16 13.27 3.18
C GLN A 79 -14.62 11.84 3.48
N TYR A 80 -14.65 10.97 2.47
CA TYR A 80 -15.08 9.59 2.63
C TYR A 80 -14.06 8.72 3.37
N TYR A 81 -12.75 8.96 3.21
CA TYR A 81 -11.74 8.32 4.05
C TYR A 81 -11.93 8.66 5.53
N ARG A 82 -12.13 9.94 5.86
CA ARG A 82 -12.37 10.37 7.25
C ARG A 82 -13.65 9.78 7.83
N LYS A 83 -14.72 9.68 7.04
CA LYS A 83 -15.94 8.96 7.43
C LYS A 83 -15.65 7.48 7.72
N ALA A 84 -14.92 6.81 6.84
CA ALA A 84 -14.57 5.41 7.00
C ALA A 84 -13.77 5.17 8.31
N ILE A 85 -12.78 6.02 8.60
CA ILE A 85 -12.01 5.99 9.85
C ILE A 85 -12.90 6.25 11.06
N SER A 86 -13.83 7.21 11.00
CA SER A 86 -14.74 7.47 12.13
C SER A 86 -15.64 6.28 12.48
N MET A 87 -15.94 5.41 11.51
CA MET A 87 -16.77 4.21 11.70
C MET A 87 -15.94 3.00 12.14
N ALA A 88 -14.68 2.91 11.70
CA ALA A 88 -13.76 1.83 12.08
C ALA A 88 -12.35 2.39 12.37
N PRO A 89 -12.14 3.00 13.56
CA PRO A 89 -10.89 3.70 13.90
C PRO A 89 -9.65 2.81 13.99
N GLU A 90 -9.82 1.50 14.06
CA GLU A 90 -8.74 0.51 14.18
C GLU A 90 -8.50 -0.24 12.86
N SER A 91 -9.19 0.14 11.78
CA SER A 91 -9.10 -0.58 10.51
C SER A 91 -7.78 -0.28 9.80
N ALA A 92 -6.84 -1.21 9.91
CA ALA A 92 -5.53 -1.12 9.26
C ALA A 92 -5.62 -0.93 7.74
N MET A 93 -6.62 -1.54 7.09
CA MET A 93 -6.87 -1.38 5.66
C MET A 93 -7.24 0.06 5.29
N ILE A 94 -8.13 0.68 6.06
CA ILE A 94 -8.61 2.05 5.79
C ILE A 94 -7.47 3.05 6.02
N HIS A 95 -6.73 2.88 7.12
CA HIS A 95 -5.52 3.66 7.42
C HIS A 95 -4.44 3.52 6.33
N ASN A 96 -4.20 2.30 5.82
CA ASN A 96 -3.26 2.10 4.72
C ASN A 96 -3.69 2.84 3.45
N ASN A 97 -4.97 2.76 3.09
CA ASN A 97 -5.50 3.42 1.90
C ASN A 97 -5.47 4.94 2.02
N PHE A 98 -5.90 5.48 3.17
CA PHE A 98 -5.89 6.92 3.40
C PHE A 98 -4.46 7.47 3.47
N GLY A 99 -3.55 6.75 4.12
CA GLY A 99 -2.13 7.10 4.12
C GLY A 99 -1.51 7.11 2.72
N ALA A 100 -1.86 6.15 1.87
CA ALA A 100 -1.43 6.14 0.47
C ALA A 100 -2.01 7.30 -0.35
N PHE A 101 -3.28 7.67 -0.10
CA PHE A 101 -3.90 8.85 -0.69
C PHE A 101 -3.17 10.14 -0.26
N LEU A 102 -2.95 10.34 1.04
CA LEU A 102 -2.23 11.52 1.56
C LEU A 102 -0.81 11.62 0.99
N PHE A 103 -0.13 10.47 0.86
CA PHE A 103 1.20 10.39 0.25
C PHE A 103 1.19 10.89 -1.20
N SER A 104 0.19 10.50 -2.00
CA SER A 104 0.08 10.95 -3.39
C SER A 104 -0.21 12.45 -3.50
N LYS A 105 -0.80 13.06 -2.47
CA LYS A 105 -1.02 14.51 -2.35
C LYS A 105 0.19 15.27 -1.80
N GLY A 106 1.29 14.60 -1.48
CA GLY A 106 2.48 15.23 -0.88
C GLY A 106 2.34 15.58 0.61
N ARG A 107 1.26 15.14 1.27
CA ARG A 107 1.01 15.36 2.71
C ARG A 107 1.71 14.29 3.53
N TYR A 108 3.04 14.26 3.46
CA TYR A 108 3.85 13.16 3.95
C TYR A 108 3.77 12.94 5.46
N ASP A 109 3.74 14.01 6.27
CA ASP A 109 3.62 13.85 7.73
C ASP A 109 2.31 13.15 8.13
N GLU A 110 1.18 13.57 7.55
CA GLU A 110 -0.13 12.94 7.79
C GLU A 110 -0.15 11.52 7.22
N ALA A 111 0.40 11.31 6.01
CA ALA A 111 0.50 9.99 5.40
C ALA A 111 1.25 9.00 6.30
N CYS A 112 2.39 9.41 6.86
CA CYS A 112 3.19 8.58 7.76
C CYS A 112 2.42 8.23 9.04
N GLN A 113 1.58 9.13 9.57
CA GLN A 113 0.74 8.83 10.76
C GLN A 113 -0.30 7.76 10.44
N GLU A 114 -1.02 7.89 9.33
CA GLU A 114 -2.02 6.92 8.91
C GLU A 114 -1.38 5.56 8.55
N LEU A 115 -0.26 5.58 7.83
CA LEU A 115 0.49 4.35 7.52
C LEU A 115 1.06 3.67 8.77
N ALA A 116 1.44 4.43 9.82
CA ALA A 116 1.87 3.84 11.08
C ALA A 116 0.73 3.07 11.76
N ARG A 117 -0.47 3.66 11.84
CA ARG A 117 -1.67 2.98 12.36
C ARG A 117 -1.98 1.69 11.59
N ALA A 118 -1.82 1.71 10.27
CA ALA A 118 -2.01 0.53 9.42
C ALA A 118 -1.05 -0.64 9.73
N THR A 119 0.02 -0.41 10.48
CA THR A 119 0.99 -1.44 10.86
C THR A 119 0.75 -2.02 12.24
N GLU A 120 -0.17 -1.47 13.02
CA GLU A 120 -0.43 -1.87 14.41
C GLU A 120 -1.12 -3.23 14.49
N ASP A 121 -2.11 -3.50 13.62
CA ASP A 121 -2.80 -4.78 13.55
C ASP A 121 -1.86 -5.91 13.04
N PRO A 122 -1.54 -6.92 13.88
CA PRO A 122 -0.69 -8.03 13.47
C PRO A 122 -1.36 -9.00 12.50
N PHE A 123 -2.69 -8.98 12.37
CA PHE A 123 -3.47 -9.86 11.50
C PHE A 123 -3.81 -9.24 10.15
N TYR A 124 -3.42 -7.98 9.91
CA TYR A 124 -3.65 -7.33 8.63
C TYR A 124 -2.87 -8.05 7.50
N ASN A 125 -3.60 -8.63 6.54
CA ASN A 125 -3.02 -9.44 5.47
C ASN A 125 -2.05 -8.68 4.53
N ARG A 126 -2.14 -7.35 4.49
CA ARG A 126 -1.24 -6.47 3.73
C ARG A 126 -0.28 -5.69 4.63
N ARG A 127 -0.07 -6.13 5.88
CA ARG A 127 0.83 -5.45 6.83
C ARG A 127 2.25 -5.24 6.30
N ALA A 128 2.77 -6.19 5.52
CA ALA A 128 4.08 -6.03 4.86
C ALA A 128 4.10 -4.85 3.86
N GLN A 129 3.00 -4.63 3.13
CA GLN A 129 2.81 -3.49 2.24
C GLN A 129 2.67 -2.18 3.02
N ALA A 130 1.94 -2.18 4.14
CA ALA A 130 1.83 -1.02 5.01
C ALA A 130 3.19 -0.57 5.56
N PHE A 131 4.02 -1.51 6.03
CA PHE A 131 5.40 -1.21 6.46
C PHE A 131 6.27 -0.68 5.31
N GLU A 132 6.15 -1.21 4.09
CA GLU A 132 6.90 -0.71 2.93
C GLU A 132 6.46 0.73 2.54
N ASN A 133 5.16 1.01 2.55
CA ASN A 133 4.62 2.36 2.34
C ASN A 133 5.11 3.32 3.42
N LEU A 134 5.10 2.90 4.68
CA LEU A 134 5.60 3.69 5.80
C LEU A 134 7.10 4.00 5.66
N GLY A 135 7.91 3.00 5.25
CA GLY A 135 9.33 3.18 4.98
C GLY A 135 9.59 4.21 3.89
N ARG A 136 8.85 4.14 2.78
CA ARG A 136 8.92 5.14 1.70
C ARG A 136 8.54 6.54 2.19
N CYS A 137 7.50 6.65 3.02
CA CYS A 137 7.09 7.91 3.62
C CYS A 137 8.20 8.53 4.48
N TYR A 138 8.84 7.73 5.33
CA TYR A 138 9.98 8.19 6.13
C TYR A 138 11.20 8.57 5.30
N ARG A 139 11.46 7.90 4.16
CA ARG A 139 12.54 8.29 3.23
C ARG A 139 12.35 9.70 2.69
N LEU A 140 11.13 10.07 2.28
CA LEU A 140 10.84 11.42 1.78
C LEU A 140 11.00 12.49 2.85
N LEU A 141 10.69 12.16 4.10
CA LEU A 141 10.92 13.03 5.26
C LEU A 141 12.37 12.98 5.78
N GLN A 142 13.28 12.29 5.09
CA GLN A 142 14.68 12.07 5.50
C GLN A 142 14.84 11.43 6.89
N ARG A 143 13.81 10.75 7.39
CA ARG A 143 13.82 10.00 8.66
C ARG A 143 14.41 8.61 8.44
N ASN A 144 15.69 8.55 8.09
CA ASN A 144 16.37 7.35 7.59
C ASN A 144 16.32 6.16 8.57
N GLU A 145 16.51 6.38 9.87
CA GLU A 145 16.41 5.31 10.89
C GLU A 145 15.00 4.71 10.96
N ALA A 146 13.97 5.56 10.94
CA ALA A 146 12.58 5.11 10.95
C ALA A 146 12.23 4.36 9.64
N ALA A 147 12.74 4.83 8.50
CA ALA A 147 12.59 4.16 7.22
C ALA A 147 13.25 2.77 7.23
N LYS A 148 14.50 2.67 7.70
CA LYS A 148 15.25 1.42 7.84
C LYS A 148 14.47 0.41 8.66
N HIS A 149 14.00 0.83 9.84
CA HIS A 149 13.18 -0.02 10.71
C HIS A 149 11.91 -0.50 9.99
N ALA A 150 11.17 0.39 9.32
CA ALA A 150 9.96 0.02 8.58
C ALA A 150 10.24 -1.01 7.47
N PHE A 151 11.30 -0.83 6.66
CA PHE A 151 11.67 -1.82 5.63
C PHE A 151 12.10 -3.16 6.23
N GLN A 152 12.83 -3.15 7.35
CA GLN A 152 13.17 -4.37 8.07
C GLN A 152 11.90 -5.11 8.56
N ARG A 153 10.93 -4.39 9.12
CA ARG A 153 9.64 -4.95 9.53
C ARG A 153 8.87 -5.52 8.33
N ALA A 154 8.85 -4.83 7.19
CA ALA A 154 8.25 -5.34 5.95
C ALA A 154 8.88 -6.68 5.53
N LEU A 155 10.21 -6.79 5.62
CA LEU A 155 10.97 -8.00 5.27
C LEU A 155 10.86 -9.13 6.30
N GLN A 156 10.56 -8.82 7.57
CA GLN A 156 10.23 -9.82 8.59
C GLN A 156 8.87 -10.46 8.33
N VAL A 157 7.87 -9.68 7.87
CA VAL A 157 6.55 -10.21 7.51
C VAL A 157 6.60 -10.96 6.18
N THR A 158 7.31 -10.41 5.19
CA THR A 158 7.47 -11.04 3.87
C THR A 158 8.89 -10.82 3.38
N SER A 159 9.70 -11.88 3.38
CA SER A 159 11.13 -11.79 3.08
C SER A 159 11.47 -11.44 1.62
N THR A 160 10.50 -11.52 0.71
CA THR A 160 10.66 -11.26 -0.73
C THR A 160 9.89 -10.03 -1.18
N ARG A 161 10.34 -8.84 -0.74
CA ARG A 161 9.81 -7.54 -1.18
C ARG A 161 10.89 -6.73 -1.91
N PRO A 162 10.86 -6.66 -3.26
CA PRO A 162 11.95 -6.06 -4.05
C PRO A 162 12.27 -4.61 -3.68
N VAL A 163 11.24 -3.81 -3.42
CA VAL A 163 11.39 -2.41 -3.03
C VAL A 163 12.07 -2.32 -1.67
N SER A 164 11.54 -3.00 -0.64
CA SER A 164 12.14 -2.99 0.68
C SER A 164 13.59 -3.49 0.69
N LEU A 165 13.95 -4.47 -0.15
CA LEU A 165 15.33 -4.95 -0.26
C LEU A 165 16.27 -3.87 -0.80
N VAL A 166 15.88 -3.19 -1.88
CA VAL A 166 16.72 -2.15 -2.49
C VAL A 166 16.80 -0.90 -1.60
N GLU A 167 15.68 -0.43 -1.03
CA GLU A 167 15.67 0.73 -0.14
C GLU A 167 16.45 0.46 1.15
N LEU A 168 16.34 -0.74 1.73
CA LEU A 168 17.13 -1.12 2.90
C LEU A 168 18.63 -1.21 2.55
N SER A 169 18.97 -1.82 1.42
CA SER A 169 20.35 -1.88 0.94
C SER A 169 20.94 -0.48 0.74
N GLU A 170 20.19 0.45 0.13
CA GLU A 170 20.60 1.85 -0.04
C GLU A 170 20.88 2.52 1.31
N LEU A 171 19.97 2.38 2.28
CA LEU A 171 20.14 2.96 3.62
C LEU A 171 21.38 2.41 4.34
N LEU A 172 21.58 1.09 4.28
CA LEU A 172 22.76 0.43 4.87
C LEU A 172 24.07 0.90 4.20
N LEU A 173 24.05 1.09 2.88
CA LEU A 173 25.19 1.61 2.13
C LEU A 173 25.54 3.03 2.57
N LEU A 174 24.53 3.91 2.71
CA LEU A 174 24.72 5.28 3.21
C LEU A 174 25.26 5.34 4.65
N GLU A 175 24.99 4.31 5.45
CA GLU A 175 25.52 4.14 6.81
C GLU A 175 26.92 3.47 6.85
N ASN A 176 27.52 3.19 5.69
CA ASN A 176 28.77 2.42 5.57
C ASN A 176 28.68 0.98 6.11
N ASN A 177 27.47 0.42 6.25
CA ASN A 177 27.27 -0.99 6.59
C ASN A 177 27.24 -1.85 5.31
N TYR A 178 28.41 -1.94 4.67
CA TYR A 178 28.57 -2.54 3.34
C TYR A 178 28.22 -4.03 3.32
N ASP A 179 28.65 -4.80 4.32
CA ASP A 179 28.40 -6.24 4.40
C ASP A 179 26.89 -6.57 4.43
N GLU A 180 26.13 -5.87 5.26
CA GLU A 180 24.68 -6.10 5.36
C GLU A 180 23.95 -5.54 4.15
N SER A 181 24.44 -4.44 3.58
CA SER A 181 23.92 -3.89 2.33
C SER A 181 24.06 -4.88 1.17
N GLU A 182 25.23 -5.48 0.99
CA GLU A 182 25.49 -6.49 -0.05
C GLU A 182 24.59 -7.71 0.14
N LYS A 183 24.52 -8.28 1.36
CA LYS A 183 23.63 -9.42 1.66
C LYS A 183 22.18 -9.11 1.34
N THR A 184 21.72 -7.90 1.67
CA THR A 184 20.34 -7.46 1.39
C THR A 184 20.12 -7.28 -0.11
N PHE A 185 21.09 -6.73 -0.83
CA PHE A 185 21.01 -6.54 -2.28
C PHE A 185 21.05 -7.87 -3.05
N GLU A 186 21.86 -8.84 -2.62
CA GLU A 186 21.90 -10.18 -3.21
C GLU A 186 20.56 -10.93 -3.13
N ARG A 187 19.79 -10.69 -2.07
CA ARG A 187 18.40 -11.19 -1.98
C ARG A 187 17.51 -10.57 -3.06
N PHE A 188 17.73 -9.30 -3.45
CA PHE A 188 17.03 -8.68 -4.58
C PHE A 188 17.48 -9.29 -5.91
N LEU A 189 18.79 -9.48 -6.11
CA LEU A 189 19.33 -10.09 -7.33
C LEU A 189 18.84 -11.53 -7.53
N THR A 190 18.67 -12.29 -6.45
CA THR A 190 18.03 -13.63 -6.51
C THR A 190 16.60 -13.57 -7.10
N LEU A 191 15.86 -12.48 -6.87
CA LEU A 191 14.53 -12.29 -7.47
C LEU A 191 14.61 -11.93 -8.96
N VAL A 192 15.62 -11.16 -9.35
CA VAL A 192 15.92 -10.83 -10.75
C VAL A 192 16.31 -12.08 -11.53
N GLU A 193 17.23 -12.88 -11.00
CA GLU A 193 17.67 -14.15 -11.61
C GLU A 193 16.49 -15.10 -11.85
N LYS A 194 15.58 -15.18 -10.87
CA LYS A 194 14.35 -15.99 -10.95
C LYS A 194 13.24 -15.35 -11.80
N ARG A 195 13.52 -14.24 -12.48
CA ARG A 195 12.57 -13.48 -13.33
C ARG A 195 11.28 -13.09 -12.61
N ARG A 196 11.36 -12.84 -11.30
CA ARG A 196 10.22 -12.40 -10.48
C ARG A 196 10.07 -10.88 -10.45
N VAL A 197 11.16 -10.17 -10.70
CA VAL A 197 11.22 -8.71 -10.79
C VAL A 197 12.32 -8.35 -11.78
N GLU A 198 12.21 -7.19 -12.41
CA GLU A 198 13.28 -6.63 -13.23
C GLU A 198 14.10 -5.63 -12.42
N HIS A 199 15.27 -5.28 -12.96
CA HIS A 199 15.96 -4.09 -12.48
C HIS A 199 15.09 -2.84 -12.69
N TYR A 200 15.35 -1.82 -11.89
CA TYR A 200 14.83 -0.47 -12.06
C TYR A 200 15.94 0.52 -11.70
N ALA A 201 15.79 1.78 -12.07
CA ALA A 201 16.86 2.78 -11.99
C ALA A 201 17.61 2.77 -10.63
N LYS A 202 16.87 2.87 -9.52
CA LYS A 202 17.42 2.78 -8.17
C LYS A 202 18.16 1.48 -7.87
N SER A 203 17.62 0.32 -8.25
CA SER A 203 18.31 -0.94 -7.96
C SER A 203 19.64 -1.06 -8.69
N LEU A 204 19.72 -0.54 -9.91
CA LEU A 204 20.97 -0.49 -10.67
C LEU A 204 21.97 0.47 -10.03
N TRP A 205 21.52 1.63 -9.57
CA TRP A 205 22.40 2.59 -8.92
C TRP A 205 22.99 2.09 -7.61
N VAL A 206 22.17 1.47 -6.76
CA VAL A 206 22.64 0.77 -5.55
C VAL A 206 23.67 -0.31 -5.93
N GLY A 207 23.37 -1.13 -6.94
CA GLY A 207 24.29 -2.16 -7.42
C GLY A 207 25.62 -1.62 -7.95
N ILE A 208 25.62 -0.49 -8.66
CA ILE A 208 26.87 0.17 -9.14
C ILE A 208 27.74 0.59 -7.96
N ARG A 209 27.14 1.22 -6.94
CA ARG A 209 27.87 1.71 -5.75
C ARG A 209 28.47 0.55 -4.96
N LEU A 210 27.72 -0.53 -4.76
CA LEU A 210 28.20 -1.76 -4.12
C LEU A 210 29.33 -2.41 -4.91
N ALA A 211 29.14 -2.62 -6.22
CA ALA A 211 30.16 -3.22 -7.07
C ALA A 211 31.46 -2.41 -7.10
N ARG A 212 31.37 -1.07 -7.13
CA ARG A 212 32.55 -0.18 -7.02
C ARG A 212 33.25 -0.34 -5.68
N HIS A 213 32.50 -0.40 -4.58
CA HIS A 213 33.05 -0.62 -3.24
C HIS A 213 33.80 -1.97 -3.14
N ASN A 214 33.21 -3.03 -3.70
CA ASN A 214 33.78 -4.39 -3.70
C ASN A 214 34.88 -4.61 -4.75
N ALA A 215 35.30 -3.56 -5.48
CA ALA A 215 36.26 -3.64 -6.59
C ALA A 215 35.83 -4.58 -7.75
N GLU A 216 34.52 -4.77 -7.95
CA GLU A 216 33.93 -5.61 -8.99
C GLU A 216 33.66 -4.82 -10.29
N ALA A 217 34.73 -4.44 -10.99
CA ALA A 217 34.65 -3.55 -12.16
C ALA A 217 33.66 -4.03 -13.24
N THR A 218 33.63 -5.34 -13.55
CA THR A 218 32.73 -5.91 -14.55
C THR A 218 31.25 -5.78 -14.14
N ARG A 219 30.95 -6.00 -12.85
CA ARG A 219 29.58 -5.91 -12.33
C ARG A 219 29.10 -4.46 -12.33
N ALA A 220 29.96 -3.52 -11.90
CA ALA A 220 29.68 -2.10 -11.97
C ALA A 220 29.40 -1.64 -13.41
N ALA A 221 30.24 -2.05 -14.37
CA ALA A 221 30.05 -1.73 -15.79
C ALA A 221 28.75 -2.31 -16.37
N THR A 222 28.38 -3.52 -15.96
CA THR A 222 27.14 -4.19 -16.39
C THR A 222 25.92 -3.40 -15.91
N PHE A 223 25.84 -3.07 -14.62
CA PHE A 223 24.72 -2.29 -14.09
C PHE A 223 24.68 -0.88 -14.69
N ALA A 224 25.82 -0.23 -14.88
CA ALA A 224 25.88 1.09 -15.51
C ALA A 224 25.38 1.08 -16.97
N LEU A 225 25.71 0.04 -17.74
CA LEU A 225 25.21 -0.12 -19.11
C LEU A 225 23.69 -0.30 -19.13
N ILE A 226 23.15 -1.12 -18.23
CA ILE A 226 21.69 -1.32 -18.11
C ILE A 226 21.01 0.01 -17.71
N LEU A 227 21.58 0.73 -16.73
CA LEU A 227 21.04 2.01 -16.26
C LEU A 227 20.98 3.04 -17.38
N LYS A 228 22.07 3.18 -18.14
CA LYS A 228 22.17 4.07 -19.29
C LYS A 228 21.15 3.72 -20.38
N ASN A 229 21.00 2.45 -20.71
CA ASN A 229 20.18 2.01 -21.83
C ASN A 229 18.68 2.04 -21.50
N LEU A 230 18.29 1.62 -20.29
CA LEU A 230 16.88 1.50 -19.91
C LEU A 230 16.33 2.74 -19.21
N TYR A 231 17.17 3.51 -18.52
CA TYR A 231 16.74 4.64 -17.70
C TYR A 231 17.57 5.92 -17.92
N PRO A 232 17.81 6.37 -19.17
CA PRO A 232 18.69 7.51 -19.46
C PRO A 232 18.20 8.85 -18.88
N ASN A 233 16.90 8.97 -18.59
CA ASN A 233 16.30 10.19 -18.04
C ASN A 233 16.06 10.11 -16.52
N SER A 234 16.52 9.05 -15.86
CA SER A 234 16.32 8.86 -14.42
C SER A 234 17.20 9.79 -13.60
N ILE A 235 16.81 10.05 -12.34
CA ILE A 235 17.64 10.79 -11.39
C ILE A 235 18.92 10.00 -11.13
N GLU A 236 18.80 8.69 -11.01
CA GLU A 236 19.88 7.76 -10.73
C GLU A 236 20.95 7.71 -11.84
N TYR A 237 20.54 7.81 -13.11
CA TYR A 237 21.51 7.92 -14.20
C TYR A 237 22.28 9.24 -14.14
N ARG A 238 21.61 10.36 -13.78
CA ARG A 238 22.30 11.64 -13.57
C ARG A 238 23.29 11.56 -12.41
N GLU A 239 22.89 10.98 -11.28
CA GLU A 239 23.78 10.76 -10.14
C GLU A 239 24.98 9.87 -10.51
N TYR A 240 24.77 8.84 -11.33
CA TYR A 240 25.85 8.02 -11.86
C TYR A 240 26.84 8.83 -12.70
N GLU A 241 26.37 9.68 -13.63
CA GLU A 241 27.23 10.52 -14.46
C GLU A 241 28.02 11.54 -13.64
N GLU A 242 27.39 12.12 -12.62
CA GLU A 242 28.04 13.06 -11.69
C GLU A 242 29.12 12.37 -10.85
N SER A 243 28.88 11.13 -10.40
CA SER A 243 29.85 10.36 -9.62
C SER A 243 31.10 9.91 -10.39
N ALA A 244 31.08 10.01 -11.71
CA ALA A 244 32.16 9.58 -12.60
C ALA A 244 33.09 10.74 -13.04
N ARG A 245 32.80 11.97 -12.62
CA ARG A 245 33.61 13.17 -12.87
C ARG A 245 34.62 13.37 -11.74
#